data_AF-A0A835S9I2-F1
#
_entry.id   AF-A0A835S9I2-F1
#
_cell.length_a   1.000
_cell.length_b   1.000
_cell.length_c   1.000
_cell.angle_alpha   90.00
_cell.angle_beta   90.00
_cell.angle_gamma   90.00
#
_symmetry.space_group_name_H-M   'P 1'
#
loop_
_entity.id
_entity.type
_entity.pdbx_description
1 polymer ?
#
loop_
_entity_poly.entity_id
_entity_poly.type
_entity_poly.pdbx_seq_one_letter_code
_entity_poly.pdbx_strand_id
1 'polypeptide(L)'
;MHLTCLNIMPGEGYSTIGLKPSILEKLHGITDEYFPGMFLPSTLIIMMNEIKRGYYTVEPHNIKLDLSGKYNSITIRIDVKDWLEENYTDFFEDYSKKYRIKSFAQFISYFLMNTFESKVEAQNHVIKLKASDFKWLIAEYRKRQHGKDSKNNNQTFERFADEFLKELLDRVNEAKKILNT
;
A
#
# COMPACT_ATOMS: atom_id res chain seq x y z
N MET A 1 -11.09 -25.51 -26.81
CA MET A 1 -10.56 -25.00 -25.53
C MET A 1 -11.75 -24.83 -24.61
N HIS A 2 -12.04 -25.84 -23.77
CA HIS A 2 -13.17 -25.81 -22.85
C HIS A 2 -12.85 -24.88 -21.67
N LEU A 3 -13.63 -23.81 -21.53
CA LEU A 3 -13.74 -23.05 -20.30
C LEU A 3 -14.61 -23.84 -19.34
N THR A 4 -13.99 -24.61 -18.44
CA THR A 4 -14.67 -25.14 -17.27
C THR A 4 -14.89 -24.00 -16.30
N CYS A 5 -16.13 -23.51 -16.22
CA CYS A 5 -16.61 -22.74 -15.08
C CYS A 5 -16.42 -23.61 -13.82
N LEU A 6 -15.40 -23.29 -13.02
CA LEU A 6 -15.30 -23.79 -11.65
C LEU A 6 -16.53 -23.30 -10.89
N ASN A 7 -17.45 -24.21 -10.59
CA ASN A 7 -18.52 -24.00 -9.63
C ASN A 7 -17.88 -23.86 -8.24
N ILE A 8 -17.49 -22.65 -7.88
CA ILE A 8 -17.01 -22.32 -6.53
C ILE A 8 -18.25 -22.17 -5.65
N MET A 9 -18.42 -23.03 -4.65
CA MET A 9 -19.51 -22.89 -3.68
C MET A 9 -19.35 -21.59 -2.88
N PRO A 10 -20.45 -20.92 -2.47
CA PRO A 10 -20.37 -19.73 -1.65
C PRO A 10 -19.69 -20.06 -0.30
N GLY A 11 -18.41 -19.69 -0.18
CA GLY A 11 -17.57 -19.98 0.99
C GLY A 11 -16.16 -20.49 0.64
N GLU A 12 -15.94 -21.06 -0.55
CA GLU A 12 -14.66 -21.68 -0.93
C GLU A 12 -13.53 -20.69 -1.27
N GLY A 13 -13.83 -19.39 -1.37
CA GLY A 13 -12.85 -18.35 -1.66
C GLY A 13 -12.32 -17.59 -0.45
N TYR A 14 -12.81 -17.90 0.77
CA TYR A 14 -12.54 -17.11 1.97
C TYR A 14 -12.21 -18.01 3.17
N SER A 15 -11.44 -17.45 4.10
CA SER A 15 -11.07 -18.07 5.37
C SER A 15 -11.16 -17.05 6.49
N THR A 16 -10.96 -17.48 7.74
CA THR A 16 -10.95 -16.59 8.90
C THR A 16 -9.61 -16.65 9.62
N ILE A 17 -9.15 -15.50 10.10
CA ILE A 17 -7.97 -15.40 10.97
C ILE A 17 -8.35 -14.70 12.28
N GLY A 18 -7.69 -15.11 13.36
CA GLY A 18 -7.89 -14.54 14.69
C GLY A 18 -6.88 -13.42 14.97
N LEU A 19 -7.38 -12.23 15.31
CA LEU A 19 -6.58 -11.07 15.72
C LEU A 19 -7.01 -10.55 17.08
N LYS A 20 -6.06 -9.97 17.82
CA LYS A 20 -6.37 -9.32 19.10
C LYS A 20 -7.07 -7.98 18.86
N PRO A 21 -7.97 -7.53 19.77
CA PRO A 21 -8.79 -6.35 19.52
C PRO A 21 -7.97 -5.08 19.27
N SER A 22 -6.94 -4.85 20.09
CA SER A 22 -5.98 -3.74 19.94
C SER A 22 -5.24 -3.75 18.60
N ILE A 23 -4.99 -4.94 18.05
CA ILE A 23 -4.33 -5.11 16.76
C ILE A 23 -5.31 -4.81 15.64
N LEU A 24 -6.52 -5.36 15.74
CA LEU A 24 -7.57 -5.11 14.77
C LEU A 24 -7.88 -3.62 14.65
N GLU A 25 -8.01 -2.92 15.78
CA GLU A 25 -8.23 -1.48 15.83
C GLU A 25 -7.10 -0.70 15.15
N LYS A 26 -5.83 -1.04 15.45
CA LYS A 26 -4.68 -0.43 14.78
C LYS A 26 -4.68 -0.67 13.27
N LEU A 27 -4.93 -1.91 12.83
CA LEU A 27 -4.95 -2.25 11.40
C LEU A 27 -6.09 -1.53 10.67
N HIS A 28 -7.25 -1.33 11.32
CA HIS A 28 -8.32 -0.50 10.79
C HIS A 28 -7.89 0.97 10.69
N GLY A 29 -7.31 1.55 11.74
CA GLY A 29 -6.82 2.93 11.71
C GLY A 29 -5.80 3.18 10.59
N ILE A 30 -4.85 2.27 10.40
CA ILE A 30 -3.88 2.35 9.30
C ILE A 30 -4.57 2.16 7.94
N THR A 31 -5.54 1.25 7.84
CA THR A 31 -6.32 1.08 6.62
C THR A 31 -7.04 2.37 6.24
N ASP A 32 -7.73 3.00 7.19
CA ASP A 32 -8.48 4.24 6.95
C ASP A 32 -7.56 5.41 6.56
N GLU A 33 -6.37 5.48 7.16
CA GLU A 33 -5.39 6.54 6.88
C GLU A 33 -4.75 6.41 5.49
N TYR A 34 -4.30 5.19 5.12
CA TYR A 34 -3.49 4.99 3.92
C TYR A 34 -4.27 4.44 2.72
N PHE A 35 -5.46 3.90 2.95
CA PHE A 35 -6.33 3.32 1.94
C PHE A 35 -7.78 3.82 2.15
N PRO A 36 -8.02 5.13 1.98
CA PRO A 36 -9.30 5.75 2.34
C PRO A 36 -10.47 5.10 1.57
N GLY A 37 -11.49 4.69 2.31
CA GLY A 37 -12.68 4.02 1.77
C GLY A 37 -12.51 2.53 1.51
N MET A 38 -11.38 1.93 1.90
CA MET A 38 -11.16 0.49 1.79
C MET A 38 -11.39 -0.25 3.11
N PHE A 39 -11.79 -1.51 3.01
CA PHE A 39 -11.86 -2.42 4.15
C PHE A 39 -10.52 -3.15 4.35
N LEU A 40 -10.23 -3.53 5.60
CA LEU A 40 -8.99 -4.24 5.95
C LEU A 40 -8.74 -5.50 5.07
N PRO A 41 -9.72 -6.40 4.83
CA PRO A 41 -9.49 -7.57 3.98
C PRO A 41 -9.04 -7.22 2.55
N SER A 42 -9.61 -6.17 1.95
CA SER A 42 -9.21 -5.68 0.63
C SER A 42 -7.79 -5.09 0.65
N THR A 43 -7.45 -4.39 1.73
CA THR A 43 -6.13 -3.81 1.93
C THR A 43 -5.05 -4.88 2.04
N LEU A 44 -5.33 -5.99 2.74
CA LEU A 44 -4.41 -7.14 2.82
C LEU A 44 -4.12 -7.74 1.44
N ILE A 45 -5.13 -7.84 0.56
CA ILE A 45 -4.96 -8.31 -0.83
C ILE A 45 -3.98 -7.42 -1.60
N ILE A 46 -4.12 -6.09 -1.47
CA ILE A 46 -3.23 -5.15 -2.15
C ILE A 46 -1.81 -5.30 -1.64
N MET A 47 -1.61 -5.27 -0.32
CA MET A 47 -0.27 -5.37 0.27
C MET A 47 0.43 -6.68 -0.10
N MET A 48 -0.28 -7.81 0.00
CA MET A 48 0.25 -9.10 -0.46
C MET A 48 0.76 -9.02 -1.91
N ASN A 49 -0.03 -8.44 -2.82
CA ASN A 49 0.34 -8.34 -4.23
C ASN A 49 1.52 -7.41 -4.46
N GLU A 50 1.61 -6.30 -3.74
CA GLU A 50 2.74 -5.38 -3.82
C GLU A 50 4.05 -6.05 -3.37
N ILE A 51 4.00 -6.83 -2.27
CA ILE A 51 5.15 -7.58 -1.75
C ILE A 51 5.54 -8.69 -2.73
N LYS A 52 4.58 -9.48 -3.22
CA LYS A 52 4.84 -10.52 -4.24
C LYS A 52 5.42 -9.95 -5.54
N ARG A 53 5.15 -8.69 -5.86
CA ARG A 53 5.72 -7.96 -7.01
C ARG A 53 7.07 -7.29 -6.71
N GLY A 54 7.55 -7.34 -5.47
CA GLY A 54 8.83 -6.78 -5.06
C GLY A 54 8.83 -5.26 -4.94
N TYR A 55 7.68 -4.61 -4.74
CA TYR A 55 7.65 -3.16 -4.51
C TYR A 55 8.27 -2.76 -3.16
N TYR A 56 8.21 -3.65 -2.18
CA TYR A 56 8.92 -3.55 -0.91
C TYR A 56 9.05 -4.94 -0.27
N THR A 57 9.97 -5.07 0.69
CA THR A 57 10.13 -6.27 1.53
C THR A 57 9.56 -6.01 2.91
N VAL A 58 9.11 -7.07 3.59
CA VAL A 58 8.61 -6.97 4.97
C VAL A 58 9.79 -7.09 5.92
N GLU A 59 10.18 -5.96 6.51
CA GLU A 59 11.27 -5.93 7.48
C GLU A 59 10.72 -6.06 8.91
N PRO A 60 11.45 -6.70 9.83
CA PRO A 60 11.03 -6.79 11.22
C PRO A 60 11.33 -5.47 11.95
N HIS A 61 10.30 -4.76 12.43
CA HIS A 61 10.43 -3.47 13.13
C HIS A 61 10.44 -3.64 14.66
N ASN A 62 10.86 -2.62 15.41
CA ASN A 62 10.82 -2.65 16.88
C ASN A 62 9.41 -2.33 17.40
N ILE A 63 8.46 -3.26 17.20
CA ILE A 63 7.06 -3.10 17.56
C ILE A 63 6.79 -3.80 18.90
N LYS A 64 6.03 -3.15 19.78
CA LYS A 64 5.43 -3.78 20.96
C LYS A 64 3.92 -3.84 20.80
N LEU A 65 3.40 -5.06 20.84
CA LEU A 65 1.97 -5.33 20.68
C LEU A 65 1.34 -5.70 22.02
N ASP A 66 0.18 -5.10 22.30
CA ASP A 66 -0.70 -5.59 23.34
C ASP A 66 -1.48 -6.78 22.79
N LEU A 67 -1.14 -7.98 23.26
CA LEU A 67 -1.79 -9.23 22.87
C LEU A 67 -2.78 -9.74 23.92
N SER A 68 -3.28 -8.87 24.79
CA SER A 68 -4.31 -9.19 25.76
C SER A 68 -5.71 -9.30 25.13
N GLY A 69 -6.68 -9.76 25.90
CA GLY A 69 -8.08 -9.89 25.45
C GLY A 69 -8.38 -11.14 24.62
N LYS A 70 -9.65 -11.28 24.22
CA LYS A 70 -10.15 -12.40 23.40
C LYS A 70 -9.91 -12.12 21.92
N TYR A 71 -9.63 -13.17 21.14
CA TYR A 71 -9.45 -13.03 19.71
C TYR A 71 -10.78 -12.68 19.03
N ASN A 72 -10.72 -11.73 18.11
CA ASN A 72 -11.76 -11.45 17.13
C ASN A 72 -11.39 -12.15 15.82
N SER A 73 -12.38 -12.62 15.08
CA SER A 73 -12.18 -13.21 13.75
C SER A 73 -12.43 -12.16 12.67
N ILE A 74 -11.55 -12.12 11.66
CA ILE A 74 -11.83 -11.42 10.41
C ILE A 74 -11.86 -12.42 9.25
N THR A 75 -12.75 -12.19 8.30
CA THR A 75 -12.84 -12.97 7.07
C THR A 75 -11.92 -12.38 6.01
N ILE A 76 -11.05 -13.20 5.46
CA ILE A 76 -10.05 -12.84 4.44
C ILE A 76 -10.18 -13.77 3.23
N ARG A 77 -9.66 -13.36 2.08
CA ARG A 77 -9.60 -14.22 0.90
C ARG A 77 -8.61 -15.37 1.11
N ILE A 78 -8.87 -16.53 0.51
CA ILE A 78 -8.10 -17.75 0.74
C ILE A 78 -6.62 -17.62 0.35
N ASP A 79 -6.31 -16.93 -0.74
CA ASP A 79 -4.92 -16.70 -1.18
C ASP A 79 -4.13 -15.80 -0.22
N VAL A 80 -4.80 -14.89 0.49
CA VAL A 80 -4.19 -14.10 1.58
C VAL A 80 -3.89 -15.02 2.77
N LYS A 81 -4.79 -15.96 3.08
CA LYS A 81 -4.55 -16.96 4.13
C LYS A 81 -3.35 -17.83 3.77
N ASP A 82 -3.29 -18.35 2.55
CA ASP A 82 -2.18 -19.18 2.06
C ASP A 82 -0.86 -18.39 2.13
N TRP A 83 -0.86 -17.13 1.69
CA TRP A 83 0.30 -16.24 1.81
C TRP A 83 0.75 -16.04 3.26
N LEU A 84 -0.16 -15.90 4.22
CA LEU A 84 0.18 -15.79 5.64
C LEU A 84 0.78 -17.09 6.20
N GLU A 85 0.30 -18.25 5.75
CA GLU A 85 0.82 -19.57 6.15
C GLU A 85 2.21 -19.85 5.57
N GLU A 86 2.45 -19.46 4.32
CA GLU A 86 3.77 -19.48 3.68
C GLU A 86 4.77 -18.65 4.50
N ASN A 87 4.42 -17.38 4.78
CA ASN A 87 5.29 -16.48 5.54
C ASN A 87 5.49 -16.93 6.99
N TYR A 88 4.50 -17.57 7.60
CA TYR A 88 4.69 -18.19 8.91
C TYR A 88 5.77 -19.26 8.85
N THR A 89 5.72 -20.14 7.86
CA THR A 89 6.71 -21.22 7.71
C THR A 89 8.12 -20.65 7.52
N ASP A 90 8.25 -19.62 6.69
CA ASP A 90 9.56 -19.04 6.34
C ASP A 90 10.16 -18.20 7.48
N PHE A 91 9.34 -17.44 8.21
CA PHE A 91 9.82 -16.43 9.16
C PHE A 91 9.54 -16.75 10.64
N PHE A 92 8.94 -17.90 10.96
CA PHE A 92 8.55 -18.23 12.33
C PHE A 92 9.72 -18.19 13.31
N GLU A 93 10.89 -18.74 12.94
CA GLU A 93 12.04 -18.78 13.84
C GLU A 93 12.56 -17.38 14.18
N ASP A 94 12.67 -16.50 13.18
CA ASP A 94 13.17 -15.14 13.36
C ASP A 94 12.21 -14.28 14.19
N TYR A 95 10.91 -14.41 13.93
CA TYR A 95 9.89 -13.75 14.71
C TYR A 95 9.83 -14.32 16.14
N SER A 96 10.04 -15.62 16.32
CA SER A 96 10.10 -16.26 17.64
C SER A 96 11.27 -15.73 18.46
N LYS A 97 12.45 -15.55 17.84
CA LYS A 97 13.62 -14.95 18.50
C LYS A 97 13.38 -13.48 18.87
N LYS A 98 12.85 -12.69 17.93
CA LYS A 98 12.70 -11.23 18.11
C LYS A 98 11.54 -10.85 19.03
N TYR A 99 10.36 -11.41 18.79
CA TYR A 99 9.12 -11.00 19.46
C TYR A 99 8.61 -12.02 20.49
N ARG A 100 9.29 -13.18 20.63
CA ARG A 100 8.91 -14.27 21.55
C ARG A 100 7.50 -14.81 21.28
N ILE A 101 7.11 -14.85 20.00
CA ILE A 101 5.85 -15.46 19.58
C ILE A 101 5.87 -16.98 19.84
N LYS A 102 4.68 -17.55 20.02
CA LYS A 102 4.48 -18.97 20.30
C LYS A 102 3.39 -19.62 19.45
N SER A 103 2.73 -18.83 18.59
CA SER A 103 1.62 -19.32 17.77
C SER A 103 1.44 -18.52 16.50
N PHE A 104 0.72 -19.11 15.55
CA PHE A 104 0.35 -18.49 14.29
C PHE A 104 -0.41 -17.16 14.46
N ALA A 105 -1.36 -17.07 15.39
CA ALA A 105 -2.11 -15.83 15.61
C ALA A 105 -1.22 -14.69 16.13
N GLN A 106 -0.23 -15.02 16.98
CA GLN A 106 0.76 -14.04 17.43
C GLN A 106 1.70 -13.63 16.29
N PHE A 107 2.12 -14.59 15.47
CA PHE A 107 2.90 -14.30 14.27
C PHE A 107 2.17 -13.33 13.36
N ILE A 108 0.93 -13.63 12.95
CA ILE A 108 0.15 -12.77 12.05
C ILE A 108 0.03 -11.36 12.64
N SER A 109 -0.20 -11.25 13.96
CA SER A 109 -0.32 -9.94 14.62
C SER A 109 0.95 -9.08 14.41
N TYR A 110 2.13 -9.66 14.58
CA TYR A 110 3.40 -8.96 14.32
C TYR A 110 3.67 -8.78 12.83
N PHE A 111 3.43 -9.81 12.02
CA PHE A 111 3.73 -9.81 10.60
C PHE A 111 2.91 -8.76 9.84
N LEU A 112 1.60 -8.64 10.14
CA LEU A 112 0.76 -7.62 9.54
C LEU A 112 1.19 -6.21 9.96
N MET A 113 1.54 -6.01 11.23
CA MET A 113 2.05 -4.72 11.70
C MET A 113 3.37 -4.35 11.01
N ASN A 114 4.31 -5.30 10.92
CA ASN A 114 5.56 -5.10 10.18
C ASN A 114 5.32 -4.83 8.69
N THR A 115 4.33 -5.48 8.08
CA THR A 115 3.93 -5.23 6.69
C THR A 115 3.51 -3.77 6.49
N PHE A 116 2.67 -3.26 7.39
CA PHE A 116 2.23 -1.87 7.34
C PHE A 116 3.38 -0.89 7.58
N GLU A 117 4.22 -1.11 8.59
CA GLU A 117 5.40 -0.25 8.84
C GLU A 117 6.35 -0.24 7.63
N SER A 118 6.65 -1.41 7.07
CA SER A 118 7.50 -1.52 5.87
C SER A 118 6.92 -0.76 4.68
N LYS A 119 5.58 -0.81 4.51
CA LYS A 119 4.89 -0.04 3.48
C LYS A 119 5.04 1.46 3.74
N VAL A 120 4.89 1.92 4.97
CA VAL A 120 5.05 3.33 5.34
C VAL A 120 6.48 3.79 5.04
N GLU A 121 7.50 3.01 5.40
CA GLU A 121 8.90 3.33 5.09
C GLU A 121 9.18 3.36 3.58
N ALA A 122 8.64 2.40 2.83
CA ALA A 122 8.74 2.39 1.37
C ALA A 122 8.05 3.61 0.74
N GLN A 123 6.91 4.03 1.31
CA GLN A 123 6.18 5.22 0.86
C GLN A 123 6.77 6.54 1.33
N ASN A 124 7.61 6.58 2.37
CA ASN A 124 8.29 7.82 2.80
C ASN A 124 9.22 8.38 1.71
N HIS A 125 9.60 7.56 0.73
CA HIS A 125 10.36 7.95 -0.45
C HIS A 125 9.47 8.31 -1.66
N VAL A 126 8.16 8.07 -1.56
CA VAL A 126 7.17 8.39 -2.60
C VAL A 126 6.44 9.66 -2.16
N ILE A 127 6.64 10.76 -2.87
CA ILE A 127 5.88 11.99 -2.65
C ILE A 127 4.39 11.65 -2.76
N LYS A 128 3.66 11.64 -1.64
CA LYS A 128 2.21 11.44 -1.60
C LYS A 128 1.54 12.68 -2.17
N LEU A 129 1.41 12.72 -3.49
CA LEU A 129 0.67 13.77 -4.20
C LEU A 129 -0.83 13.44 -4.09
N LYS A 130 -1.56 14.16 -3.23
CA LYS A 130 -3.02 14.08 -3.16
C LYS A 130 -3.62 14.70 -4.42
N ALA A 131 -4.83 14.28 -4.80
CA ALA A 131 -5.60 14.93 -5.88
C ALA A 131 -5.81 16.44 -5.63
N SER A 132 -5.87 16.86 -4.35
CA SER A 132 -5.88 18.27 -3.94
C SER A 132 -4.61 19.03 -4.31
N ASP A 133 -3.48 18.33 -4.39
CA ASP A 133 -2.16 18.92 -4.64
C ASP A 133 -1.98 19.26 -6.12
N PHE A 134 -2.79 18.67 -6.99
CA PHE A 134 -2.89 18.99 -8.41
C PHE A 134 -3.89 20.10 -8.72
N LYS A 135 -4.55 20.73 -7.72
CA LYS A 135 -5.36 21.94 -7.97
C LYS A 135 -4.54 23.03 -8.66
N TRP A 136 -3.28 23.15 -8.26
CA TRP A 136 -2.34 24.06 -8.90
C TRP A 136 -2.03 23.64 -10.35
N LEU A 137 -1.79 22.35 -10.61
CA LEU A 137 -1.51 21.85 -11.96
C LEU A 137 -2.71 22.01 -12.90
N ILE A 138 -3.94 21.80 -12.39
CA ILE A 138 -5.18 22.05 -13.11
C ILE A 138 -5.37 23.56 -13.37
N ALA A 139 -5.00 24.43 -12.42
CA ALA A 139 -5.05 25.88 -12.62
C ALA A 139 -4.05 26.33 -13.70
N GLU A 140 -2.84 25.77 -13.72
CA GLU A 140 -1.84 26.06 -14.77
C GLU A 140 -2.29 25.54 -16.14
N TYR A 141 -2.90 24.36 -16.21
CA TYR A 141 -3.51 23.84 -17.43
C TYR A 141 -4.56 24.81 -18.00
N ARG A 142 -5.49 25.29 -17.14
CA ARG A 142 -6.51 26.25 -17.54
C ARG A 142 -5.92 27.60 -17.99
N LYS A 143 -4.88 28.09 -17.32
CA LYS A 143 -4.19 29.32 -17.74
C LYS A 143 -3.58 29.18 -19.14
N ARG A 144 -2.96 28.05 -19.45
CA ARG A 144 -2.36 27.80 -20.77
C ARG A 144 -3.40 27.58 -21.88
N GLN A 145 -4.59 27.06 -21.56
CA GLN A 145 -5.71 26.98 -22.52
C GLN A 145 -6.33 28.36 -22.85
N HIS A 146 -6.31 29.30 -21.90
CA HIS A 146 -6.82 30.66 -22.12
C HIS A 146 -5.77 31.66 -22.61
N GLY A 147 -4.50 31.26 -22.75
CA GLY A 147 -3.43 32.07 -23.29
C GLY A 147 -3.56 32.27 -24.81
N LYS A 148 -3.19 33.45 -25.30
CA LYS A 148 -3.30 33.87 -26.72
C LYS A 148 -2.46 33.05 -27.73
N ASP A 149 -1.73 32.04 -27.28
CA ASP A 149 -0.93 31.17 -28.16
C ASP A 149 -1.75 29.97 -28.63
N SER A 150 -2.35 30.12 -29.81
CA SER A 150 -3.28 29.19 -30.46
C SER A 150 -2.73 27.80 -30.79
N LYS A 151 -1.48 27.48 -30.43
CA LYS A 151 -0.85 26.17 -30.73
C LYS A 151 -1.25 25.04 -29.79
N ASN A 152 -1.72 25.34 -28.57
CA ASN A 152 -1.93 24.33 -27.53
C ASN A 152 -3.41 24.09 -27.15
N ASN A 153 -4.35 24.68 -27.90
CA ASN A 153 -5.75 24.71 -27.50
C ASN A 153 -6.48 23.35 -27.51
N ASN A 154 -5.85 22.30 -28.08
CA ASN A 154 -6.40 20.94 -28.18
C ASN A 154 -5.58 19.87 -27.44
N GLN A 155 -4.65 20.27 -26.55
CA GLN A 155 -3.88 19.31 -25.77
C GLN A 155 -4.73 18.74 -24.63
N THR A 156 -4.69 17.42 -24.40
CA THR A 156 -5.34 16.79 -23.24
C THR A 156 -4.58 17.10 -21.94
N PHE A 157 -5.26 17.00 -20.80
CA PHE A 157 -4.65 17.30 -19.50
C PHE A 157 -3.46 16.39 -19.21
N GLU A 158 -3.56 15.11 -19.56
CA GLU A 158 -2.51 14.11 -19.38
C GLU A 158 -1.25 14.49 -20.14
N ARG A 159 -1.39 14.88 -21.42
CA ARG A 159 -0.26 15.29 -22.24
C ARG A 159 0.35 16.61 -21.77
N PHE A 160 -0.47 17.54 -21.28
CA PHE A 160 0.02 18.76 -20.65
C PHE A 160 0.82 18.45 -19.38
N ALA A 161 0.31 17.57 -18.52
CA ALA A 161 0.96 17.22 -17.26
C ALA A 161 2.35 16.61 -17.51
N ASP A 162 2.46 15.67 -18.45
CA ASP A 162 3.73 15.04 -18.81
C ASP A 162 4.76 16.05 -19.33
N GLU A 163 4.36 16.92 -20.26
CA GLU A 163 5.24 17.93 -20.84
C GLU A 163 5.66 18.99 -19.79
N PHE A 164 4.73 19.42 -18.94
CA PHE A 164 4.95 20.46 -17.94
C PHE A 164 5.82 19.98 -16.76
N LEU A 165 5.59 18.75 -16.29
CA LEU A 165 6.43 18.16 -15.23
C LEU A 165 7.85 17.93 -15.71
N LYS A 166 8.02 17.53 -16.98
CA LYS A 166 9.34 17.42 -17.61
C LYS A 166 10.05 18.78 -17.69
N GLU A 167 9.34 19.82 -18.11
CA GLU A 167 9.88 21.20 -18.15
C GLU A 167 10.35 21.67 -16.76
N LEU A 168 9.56 21.41 -15.71
CA LEU A 168 9.94 21.75 -14.33
C LEU A 168 11.20 21.00 -13.89
N LEU A 169 11.29 19.70 -14.19
CA LEU A 169 12.44 18.89 -13.84
C LEU A 169 13.72 19.39 -14.52
N ASP A 170 13.64 19.75 -15.80
CA ASP A 170 14.76 20.28 -16.55
C ASP A 170 15.26 21.61 -15.96
N ARG A 171 14.34 22.52 -15.58
CA ARG A 171 14.68 23.78 -14.91
C ARG A 171 15.33 23.57 -13.54
N VAL A 172 14.83 22.61 -12.75
CA VAL A 172 15.43 22.26 -11.46
C VAL A 172 16.85 21.69 -11.64
N ASN A 173 17.04 20.84 -12.64
CA ASN A 173 18.36 20.28 -12.97
C ASN A 173 19.34 21.37 -13.42
N GLU A 174 18.87 22.33 -14.20
CA GLU A 174 19.67 23.47 -14.64
C GLU A 174 20.05 24.39 -13.47
N ALA A 175 19.09 24.73 -12.61
CA ALA A 175 19.34 25.49 -11.38
C ALA A 175 20.35 24.76 -10.46
N LYS A 176 20.24 23.44 -10.33
CA LYS A 176 21.17 22.62 -9.56
C LYS A 176 22.59 22.65 -10.14
N LYS A 177 22.74 22.66 -11.47
CA LYS A 177 24.04 22.83 -12.12
C LYS A 177 24.66 24.19 -11.80
N ILE A 178 23.86 25.27 -11.86
CA ILE A 178 24.32 26.62 -11.55
C ILE A 178 24.75 26.76 -10.08
N LEU A 179 23.99 26.17 -9.15
CA LEU A 179 24.30 26.23 -7.71
C LEU A 179 25.49 25.35 -7.28
N ASN A 180 25.82 24.33 -8.08
CA ASN A 180 26.98 23.46 -7.86
C ASN A 180 28.21 23.88 -8.69
N THR A 181 28.17 25.04 -9.34
CA THR A 181 29.30 25.69 -10.02
C THR A 181 29.76 26.87 -9.17
#